data_AF-A0A511HEM2-F1
#
_entry.id   AF-A0A511HEM2-F1
#
_cell.length_a   1.000
_cell.length_b   1.000
_cell.length_c   1.000
_cell.angle_alpha   90.00
_cell.angle_beta   90.00
_cell.angle_gamma   90.00
#
_symmetry.space_group_name_H-M   'P 1'
#
loop_
_entity.id
_entity.type
_entity.pdbx_description
1 polymer ?
#
loop_
_entity_poly.entity_id
_entity_poly.type
_entity_poly.pdbx_seq_one_letter_code
_entity_poly.pdbx_strand_id
1 'polypeptide(L)' 'MLPRTCVLDAAWVESRGWALLEANAAWGAGLNGCDAAEAARCIAEATRA' A
#
# COMPACT_ATOMS: atom_id res chain seq x y z
N MET A 1 8.23 15.53 4.74
CA MET A 1 7.83 14.32 5.52
C MET A 1 7.09 13.40 4.55
N LEU A 2 7.23 12.08 4.70
CA LEU A 2 6.48 11.11 3.91
C LEU A 2 5.14 10.79 4.60
N PRO A 3 4.08 10.41 3.86
CA PRO A 3 2.83 9.96 4.45
C PRO A 3 3.04 8.80 5.43
N ARG A 4 2.20 8.72 6.48
CA ARG A 4 2.30 7.67 7.51
C ARG A 4 1.89 6.27 7.00
N THR A 5 1.19 6.21 5.88
CA THR A 5 0.72 4.98 5.25
C THR A 5 0.95 5.04 3.73
N CYS A 6 1.20 3.87 3.14
CA CYS A 6 1.37 3.66 1.70
C CYS A 6 0.88 2.26 1.34
N VAL A 7 0.79 1.96 0.04
CA VAL A 7 0.49 0.62 -0.48
C VAL A 7 1.79 0.02 -1.01
N LEU A 8 2.06 -1.24 -0.67
CA LEU A 8 3.26 -1.93 -1.13
C LEU A 8 2.87 -2.99 -2.15
N ASP A 9 3.45 -2.92 -3.32
CA ASP A 9 3.39 -3.99 -4.29
C ASP A 9 4.56 -4.94 -4.04
N ALA A 10 4.25 -6.23 -3.88
CA ALA A 10 5.23 -7.25 -3.56
C ALA A 10 5.06 -8.46 -4.47
N ALA A 11 6.18 -9.08 -4.83
CA ALA A 11 6.18 -10.31 -5.61
C ALA A 11 6.94 -11.41 -4.87
N TRP A 12 6.46 -12.64 -5.04
CA TRP A 12 7.21 -13.83 -4.65
C TRP A 12 8.14 -14.25 -5.78
N VAL A 13 9.44 -14.37 -5.48
CA VAL A 13 10.45 -14.87 -6.40
C VAL A 13 10.82 -16.29 -5.97
N GLU A 14 10.61 -17.25 -6.87
CA GLU A 14 10.94 -18.66 -6.63
C GLU A 14 12.40 -18.78 -6.16
N SER A 15 12.63 -19.58 -5.11
CA SER A 15 13.92 -19.77 -4.41
C SER A 15 14.53 -18.54 -3.71
N ARG A 16 13.92 -17.34 -3.82
CA ARG A 16 14.47 -16.09 -3.24
C ARG A 16 13.54 -15.38 -2.25
N GLY A 17 12.25 -15.71 -2.25
CA GLY A 17 11.27 -15.19 -1.32
C GLY A 17 10.59 -13.90 -1.79
N TRP A 18 10.08 -13.10 -0.84
CA TRP A 18 9.37 -11.85 -1.12
C TRP A 18 10.33 -10.73 -1.56
N ALA A 19 9.96 -10.03 -2.63
CA ALA A 19 10.60 -8.81 -3.09
C ALA A 19 9.60 -7.65 -3.04
N LEU A 20 10.05 -6.50 -2.52
CA LEU A 20 9.31 -5.25 -2.61
C LEU A 20 9.52 -4.65 -4.00
N LEU A 21 8.43 -4.32 -4.70
CA LEU A 21 8.47 -3.77 -6.05
C LEU A 21 8.32 -2.25 -6.03
N GLU A 22 7.28 -1.75 -5.36
CA GLU A 22 6.91 -0.34 -5.36
C GLU A 22 6.22 0.06 -4.06
N ALA A 23 6.38 1.33 -3.67
CA ALA A 23 5.61 1.98 -2.62
C ALA A 23 4.73 3.07 -3.25
N ASN A 24 3.43 2.80 -3.29
CA ASN A 24 2.41 3.62 -3.91
C ASN A 24 1.66 4.47 -2.87
N ALA A 25 1.02 5.54 -3.32
CA ALA A 25 0.12 6.31 -2.47
C ALA A 25 -1.05 5.43 -1.96
N ALA A 26 -1.55 5.71 -0.76
CA ALA A 26 -2.54 4.85 -0.08
C ALA A 26 -3.82 4.58 -0.89
N TRP A 27 -4.19 5.47 -1.81
CA TRP A 27 -5.38 5.29 -2.66
C TRP A 27 -5.22 4.16 -3.69
N GLY A 28 -3.99 3.74 -4.01
CA GLY A 28 -3.71 2.63 -4.94
C GLY A 28 -4.31 1.29 -4.49
N ALA A 29 -4.58 1.12 -3.19
CA ALA A 29 -5.22 -0.08 -2.64
C ALA A 29 -6.59 -0.37 -3.29
N GLY A 30 -7.33 0.67 -3.68
CA GLY A 30 -8.63 0.51 -4.35
C GLY A 30 -8.53 -0.16 -5.72
N LEU A 31 -7.41 0.00 -6.44
CA LEU A 31 -7.18 -0.65 -7.73
C LEU A 31 -6.92 -2.16 -7.58
N ASN A 32 -6.40 -2.58 -6.43
CA ASN A 32 -6.04 -3.96 -6.12
C ASN A 32 -7.17 -4.77 -5.48
N GLY A 33 -8.39 -4.22 -5.41
CA GLY A 33 -9.54 -4.90 -4.81
C GLY A 33 -9.41 -5.09 -3.29
N CYS A 34 -8.59 -4.27 -2.62
CA CYS A 34 -8.50 -4.29 -1.17
C CYS A 34 -9.84 -3.90 -0.52
N ASP A 35 -10.01 -4.28 0.75
CA ASP A 35 -11.18 -3.86 1.53
C ASP A 35 -11.32 -2.33 1.54
N ALA A 36 -12.50 -1.86 1.13
CA ALA A 36 -12.74 -0.44 0.96
C ALA A 36 -12.69 0.34 2.29
N ALA A 37 -13.13 -0.27 3.40
CA ALA A 37 -13.12 0.37 4.70
C ALA A 37 -11.69 0.51 5.23
N GLU A 38 -10.85 -0.51 5.05
CA GLU A 38 -9.43 -0.44 5.42
C GLU A 38 -8.66 0.54 4.52
N ALA A 39 -8.90 0.53 3.21
CA ALA A 39 -8.29 1.48 2.29
C ALA A 39 -8.63 2.93 2.67
N ALA A 40 -9.89 3.22 3.01
CA ALA A 40 -10.32 4.54 3.46
C ALA A 40 -9.61 4.99 4.75
N ARG A 41 -9.41 4.10 5.73
CA ARG A 41 -8.64 4.41 6.94
C ARG A 41 -7.19 4.74 6.63
N CYS A 42 -6.56 3.96 5.75
CA CYS A 42 -5.18 4.21 5.33
C CYS A 42 -5.04 5.55 4.62
N ILE A 43 -5.96 5.91 3.72
CA ILE A 43 -5.95 7.22 3.04
C ILE A 43 -6.11 8.37 4.04
N ALA A 44 -7.03 8.25 5.00
CA ALA A 44 -7.22 9.26 6.04
C ALA A 44 -5.96 9.45 6.90
N GLU A 45 -5.23 8.37 7.19
CA GLU A 45 -3.98 8.45 7.94
C GLU A 45 -2.83 9.05 7.11
N ALA A 46 -2.81 8.82 5.80
CA ALA A 46 -1.81 9.38 4.89
C ALA A 46 -1.86 10.91 4.80
N THR A 47 -3.03 11.52 5.07
CA THR A 47 -3.28 12.96 4.92
C THR A 47 -3.24 13.76 6.21
N ARG A 48 -2.96 13.11 7.36
CA ARG A 48 -2.77 13.81 8.63
C ARG A 48 -1.49 14.65 8.57
N ALA A 49 -1.61 15.93 8.95
CA ALA A 49 -0.50 16.89 9.02
C ALA A 49 0.43 16.62 10.21
#